data_AF-A0A8T5T7B0-F1
#
_entry.id   AF-A0A8T5T7B0-F1
#
_cell.length_a   1.000
_cell.length_b   1.000
_cell.length_c   1.000
_cell.angle_alpha   90.00
_cell.angle_beta   90.00
_cell.angle_gamma   90.00
#
_symmetry.space_group_name_H-M   'P 1'
#
loop_
_entity.id
_entity.type
_entity.pdbx_description
1 polymer ?
#
loop_
_entity_poly.entity_id
_entity_poly.type
_entity_poly.pdbx_seq_one_letter_code
_entity_poly.pdbx_strand_id
1 'polypeptide(L)'
;DYIGSFEVGKYADLIVLNKDPLTIHEDELRTISVMLTMVGGKTEYQWPTHIYPDPSETTQTNLSLFITLLAISCLVIVRKLKKNNFKLYY
;
A
#
# COMPACT_ATOMS: atom_id res chain seq x y z
N ASP A 1 2.20 -23.68 9.41
CA ASP A 1 0.77 -23.77 9.03
C ASP A 1 0.19 -22.43 8.52
N TYR A 2 0.95 -21.63 7.77
CA TYR A 2 0.56 -20.25 7.37
C TYR A 2 0.29 -20.07 5.88
N ILE A 3 0.32 -21.15 5.09
CA ILE A 3 0.15 -21.13 3.62
C ILE A 3 -0.99 -22.07 3.21
N GLY A 4 -1.76 -21.69 2.19
CA GLY A 4 -2.72 -22.59 1.52
C GLY A 4 -4.19 -22.53 1.94
N SER A 5 -4.66 -21.48 2.64
CA SER A 5 -6.09 -21.28 2.92
C SER A 5 -6.45 -19.80 3.07
N PHE A 6 -7.62 -19.39 2.56
CA PHE A 6 -8.17 -18.03 2.73
C PHE A 6 -8.80 -17.84 4.11
N GLU A 7 -7.97 -17.63 5.13
CA GLU A 7 -8.41 -17.31 6.49
C GLU A 7 -7.76 -16.00 6.97
N VAL A 8 -8.51 -15.22 7.76
CA VAL A 8 -8.01 -13.98 8.36
C VAL A 8 -6.81 -14.29 9.25
N GLY A 9 -5.68 -13.61 9.01
CA GLY A 9 -4.43 -13.80 9.76
C GLY A 9 -3.38 -14.69 9.09
N LYS A 10 -3.66 -15.28 7.93
CA LYS A 10 -2.68 -15.99 7.09
C LYS A 10 -2.10 -15.09 6.00
N TYR A 11 -0.96 -15.48 5.44
CA TYR A 11 -0.38 -14.76 4.30
C TYR A 11 -1.30 -14.88 3.09
N ALA A 12 -1.59 -13.74 2.46
CA ALA A 12 -2.34 -13.70 1.21
C ALA A 12 -1.40 -14.07 0.05
N ASP A 13 -1.16 -15.36 -0.11
CA ASP A 13 -0.43 -15.95 -1.23
C ASP A 13 -1.45 -16.47 -2.25
N LEU A 14 -1.62 -15.75 -3.35
CA LEU A 14 -2.64 -16.08 -4.36
C LEU A 14 -2.22 -15.69 -5.77
N ILE A 15 -2.88 -16.32 -6.74
CA ILE A 15 -2.82 -15.95 -8.14
C ILE A 15 -4.23 -15.73 -8.68
N VAL A 16 -4.35 -14.83 -9.65
CA VAL A 16 -5.57 -14.65 -10.44
C VAL A 16 -5.30 -15.13 -11.85
N LEU A 17 -6.18 -15.98 -12.39
CA LEU A 17 -6.09 -16.54 -13.73
C LEU A 17 -7.11 -15.88 -14.65
N ASN A 18 -6.80 -15.78 -15.94
CA ASN A 18 -7.72 -15.22 -16.93
C ASN A 18 -8.87 -16.17 -17.32
N LYS A 19 -8.79 -17.44 -16.92
CA LYS A 19 -9.79 -18.48 -17.17
C LYS A 19 -9.90 -19.38 -15.94
N ASP A 20 -11.07 -19.97 -15.74
CA ASP A 20 -11.27 -20.99 -14.72
C ASP A 20 -10.83 -22.37 -15.26
N PRO A 21 -9.76 -22.97 -14.72
CA PRO A 21 -9.26 -24.27 -15.18
C PRO A 21 -10.25 -25.42 -15.00
N LEU A 22 -11.29 -25.26 -14.17
CA LEU A 22 -12.28 -26.31 -13.91
C LEU A 22 -13.43 -26.31 -14.92
N THR A 23 -13.49 -25.31 -15.80
CA THR A 23 -14.61 -25.14 -16.76
C THR A 23 -14.19 -25.21 -18.22
N ILE A 24 -12.90 -25.09 -18.52
CA ILE A 24 -12.36 -25.12 -19.88
C ILE A 24 -11.96 -26.54 -20.31
N HIS A 25 -11.82 -26.76 -21.62
CA HIS A 25 -11.31 -28.02 -22.15
C HIS A 25 -9.84 -28.24 -21.76
N GLU A 26 -9.41 -29.49 -21.60
CA GLU A 26 -8.04 -29.83 -21.18
C GLU A 26 -6.96 -29.26 -22.10
N ASP A 27 -7.22 -29.27 -23.41
CA ASP A 27 -6.32 -28.69 -24.42
C ASP A 27 -6.11 -27.17 -24.24
N GLU A 28 -7.07 -26.49 -23.63
CA GLU A 28 -7.00 -25.05 -23.37
C GLU A 28 -6.25 -24.70 -22.08
N LEU A 29 -5.95 -25.67 -21.20
CA LEU A 29 -5.26 -25.43 -19.94
C LEU A 29 -3.93 -24.70 -20.15
N ARG A 30 -3.20 -25.03 -21.23
CA ARG A 30 -1.93 -24.38 -21.58
C ARG A 30 -2.09 -22.91 -21.99
N THR A 31 -3.30 -22.49 -22.37
CA THR A 31 -3.59 -21.11 -22.78
C THR A 31 -3.91 -20.18 -21.61
N ILE A 32 -4.11 -20.75 -20.40
CA ILE A 32 -4.35 -19.97 -19.20
C ILE A 32 -3.13 -19.10 -18.92
N SER A 33 -3.39 -17.83 -18.61
CA SER A 33 -2.37 -16.88 -18.23
C SER A 33 -2.64 -16.32 -16.84
N VAL A 34 -1.56 -16.07 -16.10
CA VAL A 34 -1.61 -15.41 -14.79
C VAL A 34 -1.82 -13.92 -14.99
N MET A 35 -2.83 -13.35 -14.34
CA MET A 35 -3.15 -11.91 -14.37
C MET A 35 -2.54 -11.15 -13.20
N LEU A 36 -2.46 -11.79 -12.04
CA LEU A 36 -1.95 -11.21 -10.79
C LEU A 36 -1.24 -12.30 -9.99
N THR A 37 -0.10 -11.99 -9.40
CA THR A 37 0.54 -12.79 -8.35
C THR A 37 0.73 -11.92 -7.13
N MET A 38 0.21 -12.39 -6.00
CA MET A 38 0.36 -11.75 -4.70
C MET A 38 1.09 -12.71 -3.76
N VAL A 39 2.12 -12.20 -3.09
CA VAL A 39 2.92 -12.94 -2.10
C VAL A 39 2.95 -12.13 -0.82
N GLY A 40 2.53 -12.73 0.28
CA GLY A 40 2.46 -12.07 1.58
C GLY A 40 1.61 -10.80 1.60
N GLY A 41 0.61 -10.69 0.72
CA GLY A 41 -0.25 -9.50 0.58
C GLY A 41 0.31 -8.39 -0.30
N LYS A 42 1.46 -8.57 -0.96
CA LYS A 42 2.05 -7.61 -1.91
C LYS A 42 1.93 -8.11 -3.34
N THR A 43 1.69 -7.18 -4.27
CA THR A 43 1.63 -7.50 -5.69
C THR A 43 3.03 -7.65 -6.27
N GLU A 44 3.44 -8.87 -6.61
CA GLU A 44 4.75 -9.18 -7.19
C GLU A 44 4.73 -9.23 -8.72
N TYR A 45 3.57 -9.55 -9.30
CA TYR A 45 3.35 -9.53 -10.74
C TYR A 45 1.93 -9.08 -11.05
N GLN A 46 1.79 -8.22 -12.06
CA GLN A 46 0.50 -7.87 -12.63
C GLN A 46 0.60 -7.81 -14.16
N TRP A 47 -0.48 -8.19 -14.82
CA TRP A 47 -0.59 -8.08 -16.27
C TRP A 47 -0.46 -6.59 -16.70
N PRO A 48 0.39 -6.24 -17.69
CA PRO A 48 0.76 -4.84 -17.97
C PRO A 48 -0.42 -3.90 -18.28
N THR A 49 -1.51 -4.44 -18.83
CA THR A 49 -2.69 -3.66 -19.19
C THR A 49 -3.67 -3.42 -18.04
N HIS A 50 -3.41 -3.96 -16.85
CA HIS A 50 -4.26 -3.79 -15.68
C HIS A 50 -3.41 -3.44 -14.45
N ILE A 51 -3.62 -2.23 -13.92
CA ILE A 51 -2.92 -1.78 -12.70
C ILE A 51 -3.83 -2.11 -11.52
N TYR A 52 -3.37 -3.00 -10.65
CA TYR A 52 -4.03 -3.25 -9.37
C TYR A 52 -3.26 -2.47 -8.30
N PRO A 53 -3.90 -1.48 -7.63
CA PRO A 53 -3.23 -0.73 -6.59
C PRO A 53 -2.81 -1.67 -5.47
N ASP A 54 -1.56 -1.55 -5.00
CA ASP A 54 -1.08 -2.32 -3.86
C ASP A 54 -1.90 -1.91 -2.62
N PRO A 55 -2.63 -2.85 -1.96
CA PRO A 55 -3.43 -2.54 -0.78
C PRO A 55 -2.58 -2.05 0.40
N SER A 56 -1.26 -2.29 0.40
CA SER A 56 -0.33 -1.79 1.41
C SER A 56 0.17 -0.36 1.15
N GLU A 57 0.08 0.15 -0.09
CA GLU A 57 0.50 1.52 -0.44
C GLU A 57 -0.45 2.60 0.11
N THR A 58 -1.65 2.25 0.60
CA THR A 58 -2.69 3.22 0.95
C THR A 58 -2.45 3.99 2.26
N THR A 59 -1.35 3.73 2.99
CA THR A 59 -1.19 4.25 4.38
C THR A 59 -0.07 5.29 4.58
N GLN A 60 0.77 5.58 3.58
CA GLN A 60 1.97 6.40 3.81
C GLN A 60 1.76 7.91 3.64
N THR A 61 0.66 8.35 3.02
CA THR A 61 0.39 9.78 2.74
C THR A 61 -0.02 10.57 3.99
N ASN A 62 -0.68 9.94 4.96
CA ASN A 62 -1.20 10.63 6.14
C ASN A 62 -0.10 11.02 7.14
N LEU A 63 0.89 10.16 7.37
CA LEU A 63 1.94 10.42 8.38
C LEU A 63 2.85 11.60 7.99
N SER A 64 3.16 11.74 6.70
CA SER A 64 3.97 12.85 6.17
C SER A 64 3.29 14.22 6.36
N LEU A 65 1.97 14.28 6.19
CA LEU A 65 1.19 15.51 6.38
C LEU A 65 1.19 15.96 7.85
N PHE A 66 1.08 15.04 8.81
CA PHE A 66 1.13 15.39 10.23
C PHE A 66 2.52 15.88 10.67
N ILE A 67 3.59 15.24 10.18
CA ILE A 67 4.97 15.65 10.50
C ILE A 67 5.26 17.05 9.93
N THR A 68 4.83 17.34 8.70
CA THR A 68 5.03 18.66 8.09
C THR A 68 4.22 19.75 8.80
N LEU A 69 2.97 19.48 9.20
CA LEU A 69 2.16 20.40 10.01
C LEU A 69 2.80 20.69 11.38
N LEU A 70 3.30 19.65 12.06
CA LEU A 70 4.01 19.81 13.34
C LEU A 70 5.27 20.67 13.18
N ALA A 71 6.09 20.43 12.16
CA ALA A 71 7.30 21.22 11.91
C ALA A 71 6.99 22.71 11.65
N ILE A 72 5.98 23.01 10.82
CA ILE A 72 5.55 24.40 10.55
C ILE A 72 5.01 25.06 11.82
N SER A 73 4.15 24.36 12.58
CA SER A 73 3.61 24.89 13.83
C SER A 73 4.72 25.21 14.85
N CYS A 74 5.70 24.32 15.01
CA CYS A 74 6.84 24.51 15.88
C CYS A 74 7.68 25.72 15.45
N LEU A 75 7.93 25.87 14.14
CA LEU A 75 8.66 27.01 13.58
C LEU A 75 7.93 28.34 13.84
N VAL A 76 6.61 28.36 13.73
CA VAL A 76 5.76 29.53 14.03
C VAL A 76 5.80 29.85 15.51
N ILE A 77 5.70 28.85 16.39
CA ILE A 77 5.77 29.01 17.85
C ILE A 77 7.13 29.57 18.25
N VAL A 78 8.24 28.99 17.78
CA VAL A 78 9.61 29.47 18.05
C VAL A 78 9.79 30.92 17.58
N ARG A 79 9.28 31.26 16.38
CA ARG A 79 9.31 32.65 15.89
C ARG A 79 8.48 33.60 16.75
N LYS A 80 7.30 33.16 17.22
CA LYS A 80 6.43 33.96 18.09
C LYS A 80 7.05 34.20 19.47
N LEU A 81 7.66 33.16 20.06
CA LEU A 81 8.37 33.23 21.34
C LEU A 81 9.58 34.17 21.25
N LYS A 82 10.39 34.07 20.18
CA LYS A 82 11.53 34.98 19.96
C LYS A 82 11.08 36.45 19.82
N LYS A 83 9.98 36.71 19.10
CA LYS A 83 9.43 38.05 18.92
C LYS A 83 8.85 38.64 20.22
N ASN A 84 8.23 37.82 21.06
CA ASN A 84 7.66 38.26 22.34
C ASN A 84 8.75 38.54 23.39
N ASN A 85 9.80 37.73 23.46
CA ASN A 85 10.93 37.96 24.38
C ASN A 85 11.71 39.23 24.03
N PHE A 86 11.81 39.59 22.74
CA PHE A 86 12.44 40.86 22.33
C PHE A 86 11.62 42.10 22.76
N LYS A 87 10.32 41.94 23.03
CA LYS A 87 9.43 43.03 23.44
C LYS A 87 9.43 43.32 24.94
N LEU A 88 10.11 42.49 25.75
CA LEU A 88 10.26 42.66 27.20
C LEU A 88 11.52 43.44 27.61
N TYR A 89 12.37 43.82 26.64
CA TYR A 89 13.64 44.53 26.87
C TYR A 89 13.62 46.00 26.43
N TYR A 90 12.45 46.59 26.18
CA TYR A 90 12.26 48.03 25.92
C TYR A 90 11.09 48.58 26.73
#